data_AF-A0A924VWL9-F1
#
_entry.id   AF-A0A924VWL9-F1
#
_cell.length_a   1.000
_cell.length_b   1.000
_cell.length_c   1.000
_cell.angle_alpha   90.00
_cell.angle_beta   90.00
_cell.angle_gamma   90.00
#
_symmetry.space_group_name_H-M   'P 1'
#
loop_
_entity.id
_entity.type
_entity.pdbx_description
1 polymer ?
#
loop_
_entity_poly.entity_id
_entity_poly.type
_entity_poly.pdbx_seq_one_letter_code
_entity_poly.pdbx_strand_id
1 'polypeptide(L)'
;MEQILLLIEQYYDMKDGEFIDNHQSFFVVHDDEIEVRLKYKTIKHIVEKRKKDGYGIKEIVDLFEKMSVLLKYWDYTVIEDKGNNSYLLIQNDYDNEGLMIALDINLENDSIHIKTLYLKASSKIKKLLKTKNPPK
;
A
#
# COMPACT_ATOMS: atom_id res chain seq x y z
N MET A 1 6.13 1.03 -14.56
CA MET A 1 4.66 1.18 -14.41
C MET A 1 3.88 0.18 -15.24
N GLU A 2 4.29 -0.16 -16.47
CA GLU A 2 3.59 -1.17 -17.29
C GLU A 2 3.46 -2.54 -16.60
N GLN A 3 4.48 -2.99 -15.87
CA GLN A 3 4.43 -4.26 -15.15
C GLN A 3 3.35 -4.32 -14.05
N ILE A 4 3.11 -3.23 -13.32
CA ILE A 4 2.09 -3.24 -12.26
C ILE A 4 0.68 -3.20 -12.84
N LEU A 5 0.48 -2.50 -13.97
CA LEU A 5 -0.79 -2.53 -14.71
C LEU A 5 -1.16 -3.97 -15.10
N LEU A 6 -0.23 -4.70 -15.73
CA LEU A 6 -0.46 -6.09 -16.13
C LEU A 6 -0.84 -7.00 -14.95
N LEU A 7 -0.16 -6.83 -13.81
CA LEU A 7 -0.46 -7.57 -12.59
C LEU A 7 -1.85 -7.22 -12.04
N ILE A 8 -2.22 -5.93 -12.05
CA ILE A 8 -3.53 -5.48 -11.59
C ILE A 8 -4.63 -6.04 -12.48
N GLU A 9 -4.51 -5.92 -13.80
CA GLU A 9 -5.48 -6.46 -14.76
C GLU A 9 -5.67 -7.97 -14.56
N GLN A 10 -4.56 -8.72 -14.50
CA GLN A 10 -4.59 -10.15 -14.24
C GLN A 10 -5.34 -10.48 -12.93
N TYR A 11 -4.96 -9.86 -11.82
CA TYR A 11 -5.55 -10.17 -10.51
C TYR A 11 -6.98 -9.66 -10.35
N TYR A 12 -7.37 -8.64 -11.11
CA TYR A 12 -8.72 -8.09 -11.06
C TYR A 12 -9.75 -9.08 -11.62
N ASP A 13 -9.37 -9.83 -12.67
CA ASP A 13 -10.22 -10.82 -13.31
C ASP A 13 -10.25 -12.17 -12.58
N MET A 14 -9.31 -12.41 -11.67
CA MET A 14 -9.28 -13.62 -10.85
C MET A 14 -10.44 -13.69 -9.85
N LYS A 15 -10.77 -14.92 -9.45
CA LYS A 15 -11.69 -15.15 -8.34
C LYS A 15 -11.01 -14.82 -7.01
N ASP A 16 -11.81 -14.35 -6.07
CA ASP A 16 -11.36 -14.09 -4.70
C ASP A 16 -10.75 -15.36 -4.09
N GLY A 17 -9.56 -15.23 -3.52
CA GLY A 17 -8.84 -16.33 -2.86
C GLY A 17 -8.18 -17.32 -3.82
N GLU A 18 -8.27 -17.11 -5.13
CA GLU A 18 -7.59 -17.95 -6.12
C GLU A 18 -6.06 -17.89 -5.95
N PHE A 19 -5.37 -19.00 -6.20
CA PHE A 19 -3.92 -19.06 -6.00
C PHE A 19 -3.16 -18.41 -7.16
N ILE A 20 -1.99 -17.84 -6.89
CA ILE A 20 -1.05 -17.39 -7.93
C ILE A 20 0.28 -18.13 -7.80
N ASP A 21 0.78 -18.68 -8.91
CA ASP A 21 1.95 -19.55 -8.89
C ASP A 21 3.23 -18.80 -8.46
N ASN A 22 3.34 -17.54 -8.85
CA ASN A 22 4.48 -16.65 -8.57
C ASN A 22 4.32 -15.82 -7.27
N HIS A 23 3.60 -16.34 -6.27
CA HIS A 23 3.27 -15.62 -5.03
C HIS A 23 4.46 -15.08 -4.22
N GLN A 24 5.68 -15.64 -4.38
CA GLN A 24 6.90 -15.17 -3.72
C GLN A 24 7.67 -14.11 -4.53
N SER A 25 7.32 -13.91 -5.81
CA SER A 25 7.96 -12.89 -6.64
C SER A 25 7.63 -11.47 -6.16
N PHE A 26 8.50 -10.53 -6.50
CA PHE A 26 8.41 -9.15 -6.05
C PHE A 26 8.25 -8.16 -7.20
N PHE A 27 7.51 -7.09 -6.94
CA PHE A 27 7.51 -5.86 -7.73
C PHE A 27 8.32 -4.81 -6.97
N VAL A 28 9.32 -4.23 -7.62
CA VAL A 28 10.14 -3.15 -7.05
C VAL A 28 9.43 -1.83 -7.36
N VAL A 29 9.05 -1.11 -6.31
CA VAL A 29 8.32 0.17 -6.40
C VAL A 29 9.28 1.35 -6.50
N HIS A 30 10.41 1.23 -5.81
CA HIS A 30 11.44 2.24 -5.67
C HIS A 30 12.76 1.53 -5.38
N ASP A 31 13.83 2.00 -6.01
CA ASP A 31 15.17 1.43 -5.94
C ASP A 31 16.16 2.60 -6.01
N ASP A 32 16.39 3.23 -4.85
CA ASP A 32 17.49 4.17 -4.59
C ASP A 32 18.28 3.61 -3.37
N GLU A 33 18.63 4.42 -2.37
CA GLU A 33 19.39 3.96 -1.19
C GLU A 33 18.65 2.89 -0.35
N ILE A 34 17.32 2.80 -0.46
CA ILE A 34 16.48 1.80 0.19
C ILE A 34 15.48 1.26 -0.82
N GLU A 35 15.42 -0.07 -0.93
CA GLU A 35 14.60 -0.74 -1.92
C GLU A 35 13.21 -1.08 -1.37
N VAL A 36 12.16 -0.66 -2.06
CA VAL A 36 10.77 -0.93 -1.65
C VAL A 36 10.17 -2.02 -2.53
N ARG A 37 9.83 -3.17 -1.92
CA ARG A 37 9.33 -4.37 -2.62
C ARG A 37 7.91 -4.75 -2.20
N LEU A 38 7.07 -5.12 -3.17
CA LEU A 38 5.80 -5.82 -2.92
C LEU A 38 5.85 -7.25 -3.40
N LYS A 39 5.46 -8.19 -2.55
CA LYS A 39 5.15 -9.55 -3.00
C LYS A 39 3.93 -9.55 -3.90
N TYR A 40 3.93 -10.40 -4.92
CA TYR A 40 2.78 -10.54 -5.83
C TYR A 40 1.50 -10.95 -5.10
N LYS A 41 1.61 -11.81 -4.08
CA LYS A 41 0.47 -12.14 -3.21
C LYS A 41 -0.12 -10.92 -2.50
N THR A 42 0.71 -9.94 -2.18
CA THR A 42 0.25 -8.68 -1.57
C THR A 42 -0.45 -7.82 -2.60
N ILE A 43 0.09 -7.71 -3.81
CA ILE A 43 -0.55 -6.98 -4.91
C ILE A 43 -1.95 -7.58 -5.17
N LYS A 44 -2.05 -8.90 -5.29
CA LYS A 44 -3.33 -9.61 -5.40
C LYS A 44 -4.28 -9.29 -4.25
N HIS A 45 -3.81 -9.36 -3.00
CA HIS A 45 -4.62 -9.03 -1.84
C HIS A 45 -5.16 -7.60 -1.88
N ILE A 46 -4.34 -6.63 -2.30
CA ILE A 46 -4.73 -5.23 -2.45
C ILE A 46 -5.81 -5.11 -3.54
N VAL A 47 -5.58 -5.74 -4.71
CA VAL A 47 -6.53 -5.73 -5.83
C VAL A 47 -7.88 -6.31 -5.40
N GLU A 48 -7.91 -7.48 -4.76
CA GLU A 48 -9.13 -8.12 -4.26
C GLU A 48 -9.89 -7.22 -3.27
N LYS A 49 -9.17 -6.61 -2.33
CA LYS A 49 -9.80 -5.72 -1.35
C LYS A 49 -10.37 -4.47 -2.00
N ARG A 50 -9.64 -3.85 -2.93
CA ARG A 50 -10.10 -2.63 -3.60
C ARG A 50 -11.25 -2.89 -4.56
N LYS A 51 -11.23 -4.03 -5.26
CA LYS A 51 -12.37 -4.53 -6.02
C LYS A 51 -13.62 -4.67 -5.15
N LYS A 52 -13.50 -5.22 -3.94
CA LYS A 52 -14.61 -5.30 -2.96
C LYS A 52 -15.10 -3.95 -2.47
N ASP A 53 -14.20 -2.98 -2.38
CA ASP A 53 -14.52 -1.60 -2.02
C ASP A 53 -15.10 -0.80 -3.20
N GLY A 54 -15.28 -1.40 -4.38
CA GLY A 54 -15.91 -0.80 -5.56
C GLY A 54 -14.95 -0.12 -6.54
N TYR A 55 -13.64 -0.28 -6.37
CA TYR A 55 -12.63 0.36 -7.21
C TYR A 55 -12.49 -0.38 -8.54
N GLY A 56 -12.42 0.37 -9.64
CA GLY A 56 -12.02 -0.13 -10.95
C GLY A 56 -10.50 -0.24 -11.11
N ILE A 57 -10.08 -0.91 -12.19
CA ILE A 57 -8.65 -1.13 -12.53
C ILE A 57 -7.86 0.17 -12.50
N LYS A 58 -8.36 1.24 -13.14
CA LYS A 58 -7.67 2.54 -13.19
C LYS A 58 -7.46 3.14 -11.80
N GLU A 59 -8.47 3.12 -10.94
CA GLU A 59 -8.36 3.65 -9.57
C GLU A 59 -7.37 2.84 -8.72
N ILE A 60 -7.29 1.53 -8.97
CA ILE A 60 -6.28 0.68 -8.35
C ILE A 60 -4.89 1.02 -8.91
N VAL A 61 -4.71 1.21 -10.20
CA VAL A 61 -3.42 1.64 -10.78
C VAL A 61 -2.98 2.98 -10.19
N ASP A 62 -3.88 3.96 -10.12
CA ASP A 62 -3.63 5.27 -9.53
C ASP A 62 -3.17 5.16 -8.07
N LEU A 63 -3.70 4.20 -7.30
CA LEU A 63 -3.23 3.91 -5.93
C LEU A 63 -1.76 3.51 -5.89
N PHE A 64 -1.31 2.64 -6.81
CA PHE A 64 0.09 2.21 -6.88
C PHE A 64 1.01 3.31 -7.43
N GLU A 65 0.51 4.14 -8.35
CA GLU A 65 1.24 5.31 -8.84
C GLU A 65 1.46 6.35 -7.75
N LYS A 66 0.39 6.75 -7.06
CA LYS A 66 0.47 7.67 -5.92
C LYS A 66 1.43 7.14 -4.86
N MET A 67 1.37 5.84 -4.55
CA MET A 67 2.31 5.20 -3.65
C MET A 67 3.77 5.34 -4.13
N SER A 68 4.07 5.02 -5.39
CA SER A 68 5.44 5.09 -5.93
C SER A 68 5.99 6.52 -5.89
N VAL A 69 5.16 7.51 -6.22
CA VAL A 69 5.53 8.92 -6.14
C VAL A 69 5.81 9.32 -4.69
N LEU A 70 4.93 8.96 -3.76
CA LEU A 70 5.04 9.33 -2.36
C LEU A 70 6.25 8.72 -1.65
N LEU A 71 6.61 7.48 -1.99
CA LEU A 71 7.80 6.82 -1.44
C LEU A 71 9.11 7.50 -1.87
N LYS A 72 9.15 8.17 -3.02
CA LYS A 72 10.34 8.93 -3.46
C LYS A 72 10.63 10.15 -2.59
N TYR A 73 9.60 10.74 -1.98
CA TYR A 73 9.76 11.97 -1.19
C TYR A 73 10.08 11.72 0.29
N TRP A 74 10.08 10.46 0.74
CA TRP A 74 10.43 10.04 2.12
C TRP A 74 9.69 10.77 3.26
N ASP A 75 8.63 11.53 2.97
CA ASP A 75 7.85 12.27 3.96
C ASP A 75 6.71 11.40 4.50
N TYR A 76 7.02 10.54 5.46
CA TYR A 76 6.06 9.62 6.05
C TYR A 76 6.06 9.68 7.57
N THR A 77 4.88 9.45 8.15
CA THR A 77 4.73 9.23 9.59
C THR A 77 4.60 7.74 9.88
N VAL A 78 5.52 7.22 10.69
CA VAL A 78 5.39 5.87 11.23
C VAL A 78 4.30 5.86 12.33
N ILE A 79 3.33 4.97 12.21
CA ILE A 79 2.34 4.67 13.24
C ILE A 79 2.55 3.24 13.70
N GLU A 80 2.93 3.06 14.95
CA GLU A 80 3.01 1.75 15.57
C GLU A 80 1.65 1.39 16.19
N ASP A 81 1.11 0.22 15.87
CA ASP A 81 -0.05 -0.35 16.57
C ASP A 81 0.42 -1.37 17.61
N LYS A 82 -0.44 -1.67 18.60
CA LYS A 82 -0.17 -2.52 19.78
C LYS A 82 0.04 -4.01 19.48
N GLY A 83 0.63 -4.37 18.34
CA GLY A 83 0.90 -5.74 17.93
C GLY A 83 2.09 -5.88 16.98
N ASN A 84 3.14 -5.06 17.16
CA ASN A 84 4.36 -5.05 16.32
C ASN A 84 4.10 -4.83 14.83
N ASN A 85 3.03 -4.11 14.47
CA ASN A 85 2.79 -3.69 13.09
C ASN A 85 3.13 -2.21 12.97
N SER A 86 4.05 -1.88 12.05
CA SER A 86 4.45 -0.50 11.74
C SER A 86 3.79 -0.03 10.44
N TYR A 87 2.85 0.90 10.56
CA TYR A 87 2.15 1.50 9.43
C TYR A 87 2.91 2.77 8.97
N LEU A 88 3.04 3.00 7.66
CA LEU A 88 3.48 4.30 7.14
C LEU A 88 2.28 5.10 6.65
N LEU A 89 1.94 6.14 7.39
CA LEU A 89 1.02 7.13 6.89
C LEU A 89 1.79 8.10 6.00
N ILE A 90 1.44 8.17 4.71
CA ILE A 90 1.96 9.22 3.85
C ILE A 90 0.84 10.21 3.56
N GLN A 91 0.89 11.35 4.24
CA GLN A 91 -0.11 12.38 4.02
C GLN A 91 0.22 13.10 2.71
N ASN A 92 -0.67 13.00 1.72
CA ASN A 92 -0.56 13.80 0.52
C ASN A 92 -1.24 15.15 0.79
N ASP A 93 -0.43 16.20 0.90
CA ASP A 93 -0.90 17.57 1.18
C ASP A 93 -1.52 18.26 -0.05
N TYR A 94 -1.43 17.67 -1.25
CA TYR A 94 -1.97 18.26 -2.48
C TYR A 94 -3.51 18.24 -2.55
N ASP A 95 -4.17 17.20 -2.02
CA ASP A 95 -5.62 16.98 -2.19
C ASP A 95 -6.41 16.91 -0.87
N ASN A 96 -5.77 17.09 0.29
CA ASN A 96 -6.34 16.67 1.57
C ASN A 96 -6.80 15.19 1.55
N GLU A 97 -6.34 14.38 0.60
CA GLU A 97 -6.62 12.96 0.46
C GLU A 97 -5.39 12.16 0.91
N GLY A 98 -5.13 12.11 2.22
CA GLY A 98 -4.01 11.33 2.77
C GLY A 98 -4.07 9.86 2.35
N LEU A 99 -3.00 9.35 1.75
CA LEU A 99 -2.84 7.95 1.39
C LEU A 99 -2.22 7.20 2.57
N MET A 100 -2.92 6.23 3.15
CA MET A 100 -2.32 5.41 4.20
C MET A 100 -1.78 4.11 3.64
N ILE A 101 -0.50 3.88 3.86
CA ILE A 101 0.19 2.67 3.43
C ILE A 101 0.47 1.83 4.68
N ALA A 102 -0.11 0.64 4.79
CA ALA A 102 0.33 -0.26 5.86
C ALA A 102 1.54 -1.04 5.37
N LEU A 103 2.66 -0.82 6.05
CA LEU A 103 3.87 -1.57 5.84
C LEU A 103 4.00 -2.67 6.87
N ASP A 104 4.87 -3.61 6.56
CA ASP A 104 5.61 -4.34 7.55
C ASP A 104 7.07 -4.08 7.22
N ILE A 105 7.68 -3.21 8.01
CA ILE A 105 9.05 -2.81 7.77
C ILE A 105 9.93 -3.87 8.43
N ASN A 106 10.42 -4.82 7.63
CA ASN A 106 11.48 -5.70 8.08
C ASN A 106 12.82 -5.12 7.63
N LEU A 107 13.48 -4.35 8.50
CA LEU A 107 14.72 -3.62 8.21
C LEU A 107 15.96 -4.52 8.08
N GLU A 108 15.81 -5.85 8.09
CA GLU A 108 16.96 -6.76 8.12
C GLU A 108 17.88 -6.69 6.88
N ASN A 109 17.46 -6.05 5.78
CA ASN A 109 18.27 -5.96 4.55
C ASN A 109 18.00 -4.67 3.72
N ASP A 110 17.93 -3.49 4.34
CA ASP A 110 17.67 -2.21 3.64
C ASP A 110 16.47 -2.25 2.67
N SER A 111 15.47 -3.06 3.02
CA SER A 111 14.30 -3.30 2.17
C SER A 111 13.00 -3.14 2.94
N ILE A 112 12.02 -2.54 2.27
CA ILE A 112 10.73 -2.21 2.86
C ILE A 112 9.65 -3.05 2.19
N HIS A 113 8.81 -3.74 2.99
CA HIS A 113 7.70 -4.53 2.48
C HIS A 113 6.34 -3.86 2.72
N ILE A 114 5.63 -3.56 1.64
CA ILE A 114 4.23 -3.10 1.72
C ILE A 114 3.31 -4.29 1.89
N LYS A 115 2.44 -4.25 2.91
CA LYS A 115 1.42 -5.28 3.19
C LYS A 115 0.04 -4.91 2.66
N THR A 116 -0.30 -3.62 2.59
CA THR A 116 -1.57 -3.15 2.03
C THR A 116 -1.55 -1.64 1.80
N LEU A 117 -2.39 -1.18 0.86
CA LEU A 117 -2.56 0.23 0.50
C LEU A 117 -3.99 0.66 0.76
N TYR A 118 -4.24 1.88 1.26
CA TYR A 118 -5.58 2.43 1.47
C TYR A 118 -5.66 3.90 1.05
N LEU A 119 -6.71 4.25 0.31
CA LEU A 119 -7.17 5.63 0.13
C LEU A 119 -8.00 6.09 1.34
N LYS A 120 -8.02 7.40 1.59
CA LYS A 120 -8.57 8.07 2.78
C LYS A 120 -10.07 7.78 2.98
N ALA A 121 -10.44 6.66 3.61
CA ALA A 121 -11.83 6.47 4.04
C ALA A 121 -12.08 5.42 5.14
N SER A 122 -11.14 4.52 5.46
CA SER A 122 -11.48 3.46 6.41
C SER A 122 -11.62 4.01 7.84
N SER A 123 -12.70 3.63 8.51
CA SER A 123 -13.00 4.01 9.91
C SER A 123 -11.85 3.63 10.86
N LYS A 124 -11.11 2.56 10.53
CA LYS A 124 -9.92 2.12 11.25
C LYS A 124 -8.79 3.15 11.20
N ILE A 125 -8.55 3.77 10.03
CA ILE A 125 -7.52 4.80 9.85
C ILE A 125 -7.90 6.09 10.59
N LYS A 126 -9.17 6.51 10.50
CA LYS A 126 -9.67 7.67 11.25
C LYS A 126 -9.50 7.50 12.76
N LYS A 127 -9.64 6.28 13.29
CA LYS A 127 -9.38 5.99 14.71
C LYS A 127 -7.90 6.11 15.07
N LEU A 128 -6.99 5.57 14.24
CA LEU A 128 -5.54 5.65 14.46
C LEU A 128 -5.02 7.10 14.40
N LEU A 129 -5.58 7.95 13.54
CA LEU A 129 -5.23 9.37 13.47
C LEU A 129 -5.71 10.17 14.70
N LYS A 130 -6.93 9.89 15.20
CA LYS A 130 -7.49 10.55 16.39
C LYS A 130 -6.71 10.29 17.67
N THR A 131 -6.03 9.16 17.78
CA THR A 131 -5.18 8.85 18.94
C THR A 131 -3.85 9.61 18.95
N LYS A 132 -3.38 10.13 17.81
CA LYS A 132 -2.16 10.96 17.73
C LYS A 132 -2.42 12.47 17.77
N ASN A 133 -3.57 12.91 17.29
CA ASN A 133 -4.04 14.30 17.41
C ASN A 133 -5.36 14.34 18.19
N PRO A 134 -5.33 14.41 19.54
CA PRO A 134 -6.55 14.70 20.28
C PRO A 134 -7.10 16.06 19.82
N PRO A 135 -8.42 16.22 19.68
CA PRO A 135 -9.00 17.54 19.42
C PRO A 135 -8.54 18.50 20.52
N LYS A 136 -8.06 19.68 20.11
CA LYS A 136 -7.70 20.78 21.01
C LYS A 136 -8.91 21.24 21.82
#